data_AF-A0A380KFN4-F1
#
_entry.id   AF-A0A380KFN4-F1
#
_cell.length_a   1.000
_cell.length_b   1.000
_cell.length_c   1.000
_cell.angle_alpha   90.00
_cell.angle_beta   90.00
_cell.angle_gamma   90.00
#
_symmetry.space_group_name_H-M   'P 1'
#
loop_
_entity.id
_entity.type
_entity.pdbx_description
1 polymer ?
#
loop_
_entity_poly.entity_id
_entity_poly.type
_entity_poly.pdbx_seq_one_letter_code
_entity_poly.pdbx_strand_id
1 'polypeptide(L)'
;MKTKYKSLILLSLLGSSLALNTTSEAAVLGDNYPTQWKSGYGADSWGMYLRQCTSFVAFRLSSANGFSLPGGYGNAISWGSVARSQGYRVDMTPAVGSVAWFSAGVNGAGGYGHVA
;
A
#
# COMPACT_ATOMS: atom_id res chain seq x y z
N MET A 1 62.41 -25.70 24.04
CA MET A 1 61.59 -25.45 22.84
C MET A 1 60.12 -25.55 23.27
N LYS A 2 59.48 -24.41 23.58
CA LYS A 2 58.21 -23.88 22.99
C LYS A 2 57.04 -24.89 23.05
N THR A 3 55.86 -24.67 23.66
CA THR A 3 55.06 -23.45 23.90
C THR A 3 53.94 -23.75 24.92
N LYS A 4 53.53 -22.76 25.73
CA LYS A 4 52.30 -22.77 26.56
C LYS A 4 51.08 -22.45 25.70
N TYR A 5 49.93 -23.09 25.92
CA TYR A 5 48.63 -22.58 25.45
C TYR A 5 47.63 -22.51 26.60
N LYS A 6 47.19 -21.27 26.85
CA LYS A 6 46.13 -20.87 27.76
C LYS A 6 44.77 -21.12 27.10
N SER A 7 43.85 -21.68 27.91
CA SER A 7 42.41 -21.40 28.03
C SER A 7 41.61 -20.94 26.80
N LEU A 8 40.47 -21.58 26.54
CA LEU A 8 39.17 -20.90 26.37
C LEU A 8 38.04 -21.94 26.31
N ILE A 9 37.22 -21.94 27.36
CA ILE A 9 35.89 -22.57 27.40
C ILE A 9 35.02 -21.81 26.40
N LEU A 10 34.57 -22.47 25.33
CA LEU A 10 33.54 -21.95 24.43
C LEU A 10 32.18 -22.44 24.92
N LEU A 11 31.41 -21.55 25.55
CA LEU A 11 30.01 -21.79 25.91
C LEU A 11 29.16 -21.60 24.65
N SER A 12 28.72 -22.68 24.03
CA SER A 12 27.83 -22.63 22.86
C SER A 12 26.41 -22.26 23.29
N LEU A 13 26.03 -20.99 23.15
CA LEU A 13 24.62 -20.59 23.19
C LEU A 13 23.96 -21.04 21.87
N LEU A 14 23.10 -22.06 21.95
CA LEU A 14 22.09 -22.34 20.94
C LEU A 14 21.08 -21.19 20.95
N GLY A 15 21.30 -20.20 20.08
CA GLY A 15 20.34 -19.15 19.81
C GLY A 15 19.18 -19.71 18.99
N SER A 16 18.12 -20.16 19.65
CA SER A 16 16.86 -20.49 18.99
C SER A 16 16.22 -19.20 18.50
N SER A 17 16.26 -18.95 17.19
CA SER A 17 15.54 -17.84 16.56
C SER A 17 14.03 -18.05 16.71
N LEU A 18 13.37 -17.23 17.53
CA LEU A 18 11.92 -17.09 17.51
C LEU A 18 11.52 -16.42 16.19
N ALA A 19 11.05 -17.21 15.22
CA ALA A 19 10.40 -16.67 14.04
C ALA A 19 9.04 -16.09 14.47
N LEU A 20 8.97 -14.77 14.64
CA LEU A 20 7.71 -14.04 14.81
C LEU A 20 6.95 -14.07 13.48
N ASN A 21 6.10 -15.08 13.31
CA ASN A 21 5.11 -15.09 12.25
C ASN A 21 3.97 -14.13 12.61
N THR A 22 4.19 -12.83 12.44
CA THR A 22 3.09 -11.87 12.41
C THR A 22 2.35 -12.07 11.09
N THR A 23 1.27 -12.84 11.12
CA THR A 23 0.24 -12.71 10.10
C THR A 23 -0.39 -11.34 10.30
N SER A 24 0.03 -10.36 9.50
CA SER A 24 -0.65 -9.08 9.41
C SER A 24 -1.99 -9.29 8.69
N GLU A 25 -2.98 -9.83 9.39
CA GLU A 25 -4.35 -9.75 8.93
C GLU A 25 -4.72 -8.26 8.89
N ALA A 26 -5.09 -7.79 7.69
CA ALA A 26 -5.60 -6.44 7.55
C ALA A 26 -6.83 -6.31 8.45
N ALA A 27 -6.74 -5.44 9.45
CA ALA A 27 -7.90 -5.10 10.27
C ALA A 27 -9.02 -4.61 9.35
N VAL A 28 -10.26 -5.05 9.62
CA VAL A 28 -11.43 -4.52 8.92
C VAL A 28 -11.60 -3.06 9.34
N LEU A 29 -11.09 -2.14 8.54
CA LEU A 29 -11.08 -0.71 8.88
C LEU A 29 -12.47 -0.03 8.77
N GLY A 30 -13.44 -0.67 8.10
CA GLY A 30 -14.77 -0.10 7.87
C GLY A 30 -14.74 1.20 7.04
N ASP A 31 -15.86 1.93 6.95
CA ASP A 31 -15.87 3.27 6.35
C ASP A 31 -15.31 4.31 7.33
N ASN A 32 -14.03 4.62 7.16
CA ASN A 32 -13.34 5.68 7.88
C ASN A 32 -13.02 6.89 6.98
N TYR A 33 -13.66 7.01 5.82
CA TYR A 33 -13.48 8.17 4.95
C TYR A 33 -13.95 9.43 5.71
N PRO A 34 -13.20 10.55 5.70
CA PRO A 34 -13.48 11.66 6.60
C PRO A 34 -14.89 12.23 6.40
N THR A 35 -15.63 12.44 7.50
CA THR A 35 -17.05 12.86 7.44
C THR A 35 -17.23 14.15 6.64
N GLN A 36 -16.36 15.13 6.80
CA GLN A 36 -16.40 16.37 6.04
C GLN A 36 -16.21 16.17 4.51
N TRP A 37 -15.59 15.06 4.11
CA TRP A 37 -15.38 14.73 2.70
C TRP A 37 -16.51 13.91 2.11
N LYS A 38 -17.40 13.32 2.93
CA LYS A 38 -18.57 12.56 2.46
C LYS A 38 -19.61 13.46 1.77
N SER A 39 -19.74 14.71 2.22
CA SER A 39 -20.66 15.72 1.67
C SER A 39 -19.95 16.93 1.04
N GLY A 40 -18.62 16.98 1.11
CA GLY A 40 -17.82 18.08 0.58
C GLY A 40 -17.76 18.12 -0.95
N TYR A 41 -17.28 19.25 -1.45
CA TYR A 41 -17.00 19.52 -2.87
C TYR A 41 -15.57 20.01 -3.03
N GLY A 42 -15.02 19.86 -4.24
CA GLY A 42 -13.64 20.24 -4.54
C GLY A 42 -12.68 19.06 -4.50
N ALA A 43 -11.39 19.36 -4.38
CA ALA A 43 -10.31 18.38 -4.37
C ALA A 43 -9.78 18.14 -2.95
N ASP A 44 -9.37 16.91 -2.66
CA ASP A 44 -8.60 16.56 -1.46
C ASP A 44 -7.13 16.98 -1.57
N SER A 45 -6.34 16.63 -0.55
CA SER A 45 -4.91 16.93 -0.47
C SER A 45 -4.06 16.30 -1.58
N TRP A 46 -4.56 15.29 -2.28
CA TRP A 46 -3.89 14.65 -3.43
C TRP A 46 -4.39 15.18 -4.78
N GLY A 47 -5.25 16.21 -4.76
CA GLY A 47 -5.86 16.78 -5.96
C GLY A 47 -6.99 15.92 -6.55
N MET A 48 -7.52 14.95 -5.80
CA MET A 48 -8.62 14.10 -6.26
C MET A 48 -9.95 14.67 -5.83
N TYR A 49 -10.95 14.64 -6.72
CA TYR A 49 -12.27 15.13 -6.37
C TYR A 49 -12.91 14.29 -5.26
N LEU A 50 -13.40 14.98 -4.22
CA LEU A 50 -14.02 14.34 -3.07
C LEU A 50 -15.15 13.41 -3.51
N ARG A 51 -15.30 12.30 -2.78
CA ARG A 51 -16.34 11.27 -2.97
C ARG A 51 -16.13 10.40 -4.22
N GLN A 52 -15.14 10.70 -5.05
CA GLN A 52 -14.77 9.84 -6.17
C GLN A 52 -13.88 8.69 -5.70
N CYS A 53 -13.87 7.62 -6.49
CA CYS A 53 -13.04 6.44 -6.26
C CYS A 53 -11.56 6.79 -6.02
N THR A 54 -11.03 7.74 -6.78
CA THR A 54 -9.63 8.18 -6.67
C THR A 54 -9.32 8.86 -5.34
N SER A 55 -10.24 9.70 -4.84
CA SER A 55 -10.09 10.36 -3.54
C SER A 55 -10.13 9.36 -2.38
N PHE A 56 -11.07 8.41 -2.44
CA PHE A 56 -11.16 7.35 -1.44
C PHE A 56 -9.88 6.49 -1.40
N VAL A 57 -9.38 6.06 -2.56
CA VAL A 57 -8.17 5.22 -2.62
C VAL A 57 -6.93 6.01 -2.20
N ALA A 58 -6.79 7.28 -2.59
CA ALA A 58 -5.68 8.14 -2.13
C ALA A 58 -5.68 8.27 -0.60
N PHE A 59 -6.85 8.50 0.00
CA PHE A 59 -7.03 8.49 1.45
C PHE A 59 -6.68 7.14 2.09
N ARG A 60 -7.09 6.01 1.50
CA ARG A 60 -6.79 4.68 2.01
C ARG A 60 -5.31 4.35 1.98
N LEU A 61 -4.65 4.65 0.86
CA LEU A 61 -3.21 4.49 0.74
C LEU A 61 -2.48 5.28 1.84
N SER A 62 -2.90 6.52 2.10
CA SER A 62 -2.27 7.33 3.14
C SER A 62 -2.58 6.86 4.55
N SER A 63 -3.83 6.57 4.86
CA SER A 63 -4.29 6.28 6.22
C SER A 63 -4.01 4.84 6.67
N ALA A 64 -4.06 3.87 5.75
CA ALA A 64 -3.86 2.46 6.06
C ALA A 64 -2.44 1.97 5.70
N ASN A 65 -1.86 2.46 4.60
CA ASN A 65 -0.56 1.97 4.13
C ASN A 65 0.60 2.93 4.45
N GLY A 66 0.32 4.13 4.98
CA GLY A 66 1.34 5.17 5.17
C GLY A 66 1.93 5.69 3.86
N PHE A 67 1.24 5.46 2.73
CA PHE A 67 1.70 5.85 1.40
C PHE A 67 0.94 7.09 0.90
N SER A 68 1.64 8.20 0.70
CA SER A 68 1.04 9.39 0.09
C SER A 68 1.10 9.29 -1.43
N LEU A 69 -0.06 9.41 -2.09
CA LEU A 69 -0.14 9.32 -3.54
C LEU A 69 0.63 10.48 -4.20
N PRO A 70 1.60 10.21 -5.09
CA PRO A 70 2.26 11.26 -5.86
C PRO A 70 1.29 12.01 -6.76
N GLY A 71 1.64 13.24 -7.13
CA GLY A 71 0.87 14.01 -8.11
C GLY A 71 0.84 13.35 -9.49
N GLY A 72 -0.17 13.70 -10.29
CA GLY A 72 -0.26 13.30 -11.71
C GLY A 72 -1.09 12.05 -12.02
N TYR A 73 -1.72 11.43 -11.02
CA TYR A 73 -2.54 10.24 -11.21
C TYR A 73 -3.88 10.50 -11.92
N GLY A 74 -4.51 11.65 -11.69
CA GLY A 74 -5.74 12.06 -12.37
C GLY A 74 -6.89 11.05 -12.26
N ASN A 75 -7.62 10.87 -13.37
CA ASN A 75 -8.72 9.91 -13.49
C ASN A 75 -8.23 8.47 -13.30
N ALA A 76 -9.10 7.58 -12.83
CA ALA A 76 -8.75 6.18 -12.55
C ALA A 76 -8.10 5.45 -13.75
N ILE A 77 -8.51 5.76 -14.98
CA ILE A 77 -7.94 5.16 -16.20
C ILE A 77 -6.43 5.35 -16.34
N SER A 78 -5.85 6.45 -15.83
CA SER A 78 -4.41 6.71 -15.91
C SER A 78 -3.60 6.07 -14.77
N TRP A 79 -4.23 5.57 -13.72
CA TRP A 79 -3.50 5.13 -12.51
C TRP A 79 -2.50 4.01 -12.79
N GLY A 80 -2.91 2.99 -13.55
CA GLY A 80 -2.03 1.87 -13.87
C GLY A 80 -0.86 2.23 -14.79
N SER A 81 -1.01 3.21 -15.69
CA SER A 81 0.10 3.65 -16.55
C SER A 81 1.05 4.58 -15.80
N VAL A 82 0.51 5.53 -15.02
CA VAL A 82 1.31 6.44 -14.18
C VAL A 82 2.08 5.64 -13.13
N ALA A 83 1.45 4.70 -12.44
CA ALA A 83 2.11 3.86 -11.44
C ALA A 83 3.30 3.08 -12.05
N ARG A 84 3.12 2.49 -13.23
CA ARG A 84 4.21 1.82 -13.96
C ARG A 84 5.35 2.77 -14.31
N SER A 85 5.03 3.97 -14.82
CA SER A 85 6.05 4.97 -15.17
C SER A 85 6.86 5.46 -13.97
N GLN A 86 6.26 5.41 -12.77
CA GLN A 86 6.90 5.77 -11.51
C GLN A 86 7.63 4.57 -10.86
N GLY A 87 7.66 3.40 -11.51
CA GLY A 87 8.38 2.22 -11.04
C GLY A 87 7.61 1.35 -10.04
N TYR A 88 6.31 1.61 -9.81
CA TYR A 88 5.49 0.74 -8.98
C TYR A 88 5.09 -0.53 -9.72
N ARG A 89 5.04 -1.65 -8.98
CA ARG A 89 4.54 -2.93 -9.48
C ARG A 89 3.06 -2.81 -9.84
N VAL A 90 2.70 -3.18 -11.07
CA VAL A 90 1.31 -3.28 -11.52
C VAL A 90 1.12 -4.58 -12.30
N ASP A 91 0.53 -5.56 -11.65
CA ASP A 91 0.29 -6.89 -12.21
C ASP A 91 -1.06 -7.47 -11.76
N MET A 92 -1.27 -8.76 -12.06
CA MET A 92 -2.51 -9.48 -11.77
C MET A 92 -2.44 -10.29 -10.47
N THR A 93 -1.46 -10.05 -9.59
CA THR A 93 -1.32 -10.76 -8.31
C THR A 93 -1.90 -9.88 -7.20
N PRO A 94 -3.10 -10.17 -6.66
CA PRO A 94 -3.67 -9.37 -5.59
C PRO A 94 -2.85 -9.52 -4.31
N ALA A 95 -2.60 -8.41 -3.62
CA ALA A 95 -1.99 -8.40 -2.31
C ALA A 95 -2.66 -7.37 -1.41
N VAL A 96 -2.68 -7.63 -0.10
CA VAL A 96 -3.18 -6.68 0.91
C VAL A 96 -2.46 -5.34 0.75
N GLY A 97 -3.23 -4.25 0.72
CA GLY A 97 -2.71 -2.89 0.52
C GLY A 97 -2.49 -2.51 -0.95
N SER A 98 -2.70 -3.41 -1.91
CA SER A 98 -2.69 -3.06 -3.34
C SER A 98 -3.94 -2.29 -3.74
N VAL A 99 -3.84 -1.52 -4.83
CA VAL A 99 -4.98 -0.87 -5.49
C VAL A 99 -5.49 -1.78 -6.60
N ALA A 100 -6.77 -2.10 -6.60
CA ALA A 100 -7.43 -2.70 -7.75
C ALA A 100 -7.67 -1.59 -8.78
N TRP A 101 -7.21 -1.80 -10.02
CA TRP A 101 -7.31 -0.80 -11.09
C TRP A 101 -8.01 -1.38 -12.32
N PHE A 102 -8.95 -0.61 -12.86
CA PHE A 102 -9.74 -0.95 -14.04
C PHE A 102 -9.67 0.18 -15.05
N SER A 103 -9.29 -0.15 -16.29
CA SER A 103 -9.40 0.77 -17.43
C SER A 103 -10.89 1.05 -17.76
N ALA A 104 -11.14 2.04 -18.62
CA ALA A 104 -12.50 2.40 -18.98
C ALA A 104 -13.30 1.23 -19.57
N GLY A 105 -14.54 1.05 -19.12
CA GLY A 105 -15.45 0.00 -19.61
C GLY A 105 -15.14 -1.42 -19.14
N VAL A 106 -14.03 -1.64 -18.42
CA VAL A 106 -13.63 -2.97 -17.96
C VAL A 106 -14.38 -3.34 -16.68
N ASN A 107 -14.99 -4.53 -16.63
CA ASN A 107 -15.66 -5.07 -15.44
C ASN A 107 -16.67 -4.10 -14.78
N GLY A 108 -17.41 -3.34 -15.60
CA GLY A 108 -18.40 -2.36 -15.12
C GLY A 108 -17.82 -0.99 -14.74
N ALA A 109 -16.52 -0.76 -14.93
CA ALA A 109 -15.92 0.56 -14.77
C ALA A 109 -16.51 1.57 -15.79
N GLY A 110 -16.74 2.81 -15.34
CA GLY A 110 -17.20 3.89 -16.20
C GLY A 110 -16.13 4.36 -17.21
N GLY A 111 -16.47 5.40 -18.00
CA GLY A 111 -15.56 5.96 -19.02
C GLY A 111 -14.25 6.55 -18.47
N TYR A 112 -14.19 6.84 -17.16
CA TYR A 112 -12.99 7.33 -16.49
C TYR A 112 -12.17 6.23 -15.81
N GLY A 113 -12.54 4.95 -15.99
CA GLY A 113 -11.97 3.82 -15.27
C GLY A 113 -12.49 3.71 -13.83
N HIS A 114 -11.88 2.83 -13.04
CA HIS A 114 -12.18 2.68 -11.62
C HIS A 114 -10.95 2.25 -10.83
N VAL A 115 -10.87 2.67 -9.56
CA VAL A 115 -9.87 2.19 -8.60
C VAL A 115 -10.54 1.88 -7.26
N ALA A 116 -10.03 0.87 -6.55
CA ALA A 116 -10.52 0.46 -5.24
C ALA A 116 -9.38 -0.04 -4.34
#